data_AF-A0A8H3APF2-F1
#
_entry.id   AF-A0A8H3APF2-F1
#
_cell.length_a   1.000
_cell.length_b   1.000
_cell.length_c   1.000
_cell.angle_alpha   90.00
_cell.angle_beta   90.00
_cell.angle_gamma   90.00
#
_symmetry.space_group_name_H-M   'P 1'
#
loop_
_entity.id
_entity.type
_entity.pdbx_description
1 polymer ?
#
loop_
_entity_poly.entity_id
_entity_poly.type
_entity_poly.pdbx_seq_one_letter_code
_entity_poly.pdbx_strand_id
1 'polypeptide(L)'
;MDPEVQLRLPLDVPVEQDLLNQPVFPLIHAIKNDVEERIDASLSWDQLNAVDVNYSIFRPLVFKYAKLRNYAIVYACLVVRTHFIDSASQDLAFAPLKLTRADTCELLALKLLRRFTGNSDNPVDLFSVLTVGWDPLQGCPDSCMSDIREIAGEDIHHGDRISALEIAISSGAKRFIASPLVQTCITDIHNGRVVFSAPATRGSILADNYKQRHVQVYDVHNTPWLDHYRLRVPRYRGIMEFVDFGILLFLFVLCLHNKSFDSINWSEIIFIVFAFGFLLDELTAALEHGWDIYIQNMWN
;
A
#
# COMPACT_ATOMS: atom_id res chain seq x y z
N MET A 1 0.14 -15.54 -27.81
CA MET A 1 0.70 -14.38 -27.09
C MET A 1 -0.45 -13.73 -26.36
N ASP A 2 -0.37 -13.60 -25.04
CA ASP A 2 -1.43 -12.95 -24.28
C ASP A 2 -1.55 -11.48 -24.74
N PRO A 3 -2.75 -10.98 -25.07
CA PRO A 3 -2.95 -9.59 -25.49
C PRO A 3 -2.49 -8.59 -24.43
N GLU A 4 -2.35 -9.03 -23.18
CA GLU A 4 -1.82 -8.27 -22.05
C GLU A 4 -0.34 -7.90 -22.18
N VAL A 5 0.47 -8.69 -22.89
CA VAL A 5 1.92 -8.46 -23.03
C VAL A 5 2.23 -7.47 -24.15
N GLN A 6 1.34 -7.33 -25.13
CA GLN A 6 1.54 -6.46 -26.30
C GLN A 6 1.21 -4.98 -26.03
N LEU A 7 0.40 -4.70 -25.01
CA LEU A 7 -0.10 -3.35 -24.68
C LEU A 7 0.79 -2.58 -23.70
N ARG A 8 1.90 -3.16 -23.25
CA ARG A 8 2.66 -2.65 -22.10
C ARG A 8 4.14 -2.62 -22.45
N LEU A 9 4.72 -1.42 -22.49
CA LEU A 9 6.17 -1.28 -22.57
C LEU A 9 6.78 -1.79 -21.27
N PRO A 10 7.75 -2.72 -21.31
CA PRO A 10 8.66 -2.87 -20.19
C PRO A 10 9.46 -1.58 -20.12
N LEU A 11 9.14 -0.72 -19.15
CA LEU A 11 10.10 0.31 -18.77
C LEU A 11 11.38 -0.35 -18.29
N ASP A 12 12.44 0.44 -18.21
CA ASP A 12 13.75 0.09 -17.62
C ASP A 12 13.60 -0.09 -16.10
N VAL A 13 12.71 -0.99 -15.74
CA VAL A 13 12.38 -1.45 -14.41
C VAL A 13 13.54 -2.34 -13.99
N PRO A 14 14.10 -2.17 -12.77
CA PRO A 14 15.11 -3.09 -12.27
C PRO A 14 14.59 -4.52 -12.37
N VAL A 15 15.40 -5.42 -12.94
CA VAL A 15 15.01 -6.80 -13.21
C VAL A 15 14.51 -7.43 -11.91
N GLU A 16 13.40 -8.16 -11.95
CA GLU A 16 12.78 -8.76 -10.76
C GLU A 16 13.79 -9.59 -9.95
N GLN A 17 14.72 -10.26 -10.63
CA GLN A 17 15.83 -11.00 -10.01
C GLN A 17 16.78 -10.10 -9.20
N ASP A 18 17.07 -8.89 -9.66
CA ASP A 18 17.93 -7.94 -8.95
C ASP A 18 17.25 -7.42 -7.68
N LEU A 19 15.92 -7.27 -7.70
CA LEU A 19 15.13 -6.89 -6.53
C LEU A 19 15.06 -8.03 -5.51
N LEU A 20 14.84 -9.27 -5.95
CA LEU A 20 14.82 -10.46 -5.09
C LEU A 20 16.17 -10.75 -4.42
N ASN A 21 17.27 -10.26 -4.98
CA ASN A 21 18.60 -10.43 -4.40
C ASN A 21 18.98 -9.33 -3.38
N GLN A 22 18.15 -8.29 -3.19
CA GLN A 22 18.48 -7.21 -2.25
C GLN A 22 18.26 -7.64 -0.80
N PRO A 23 19.24 -7.41 0.11
CA PRO A 23 19.08 -7.76 1.52
C PRO A 23 18.14 -6.76 2.22
N VAL A 24 17.03 -7.25 2.77
CA VAL A 24 16.03 -6.46 3.50
C VAL A 24 16.20 -6.64 5.01
N PHE A 25 16.37 -7.87 5.46
CA PHE A 25 16.49 -8.21 6.89
C PHE A 25 17.65 -7.46 7.57
N PRO A 26 18.90 -7.46 7.05
CA PRO A 26 20.00 -6.71 7.65
C PRO A 26 19.75 -5.20 7.65
N LEU A 27 18.98 -4.69 6.68
CA LEU A 27 18.67 -3.28 6.52
C LEU A 27 17.72 -2.80 7.61
N ILE A 28 16.69 -3.59 7.93
CA ILE A 28 15.74 -3.34 9.02
C ILE A 28 16.49 -3.21 10.35
N HIS A 29 17.38 -4.18 10.64
CA HIS A 29 18.17 -4.16 11.88
C HIS A 29 19.16 -2.99 11.93
N ALA A 30 19.82 -2.67 10.82
CA ALA A 30 20.74 -1.54 10.76
C ALA A 30 20.03 -0.20 11.03
N ILE A 31 18.86 0.03 10.43
CA ILE A 31 18.07 1.24 10.63
C ILE A 31 17.58 1.32 12.07
N LYS A 32 17.06 0.22 12.62
CA LYS A 32 16.63 0.16 14.03
C LYS A 32 17.76 0.58 14.95
N ASN A 33 18.93 -0.05 14.85
CA ASN A 33 20.07 0.24 15.72
C ASN A 33 20.55 1.69 15.57
N ASP A 34 20.65 2.21 14.35
CA ASP A 34 21.04 3.60 14.10
C ASP A 34 20.06 4.62 14.70
N VAL A 35 18.76 4.30 14.73
CA VAL A 35 17.72 5.16 15.34
C VAL A 35 17.78 5.08 16.86
N GLU A 36 17.98 3.88 17.42
CA GLU A 36 18.13 3.68 18.86
C GLU A 36 19.37 4.38 19.43
N GLU A 37 20.49 4.37 18.70
CA GLU A 37 21.75 5.02 19.13
C GLU A 37 21.69 6.56 19.05
N ARG A 38 20.89 7.12 18.14
CA ARG A 38 20.89 8.57 17.87
C ARG A 38 19.75 9.32 18.56
N ILE A 39 18.68 8.63 18.96
CA ILE A 39 17.48 9.23 19.54
C ILE A 39 17.26 8.67 20.94
N ASP A 40 17.66 9.46 21.94
CA ASP A 40 17.54 9.14 23.37
C ASP A 40 16.53 10.04 24.11
N ALA A 41 15.95 11.03 23.42
CA ALA A 41 14.98 11.96 23.99
C ALA A 41 13.64 11.90 23.26
N SER A 42 12.55 12.15 23.98
CA SER A 42 11.25 12.42 23.37
C SER A 42 11.25 13.82 22.75
N LEU A 43 10.99 13.87 21.46
CA LEU A 43 10.98 15.10 20.66
C LEU A 43 9.64 15.22 19.95
N SER A 44 9.14 16.45 19.85
CA SER A 44 8.01 16.75 18.97
C SER A 44 8.44 16.71 17.50
N TRP A 45 7.47 16.62 16.61
CA TRP A 45 7.75 16.62 15.17
C TRP A 45 8.49 17.87 14.68
N ASP A 46 8.16 19.03 15.22
CA ASP A 46 8.80 20.29 14.84
C ASP A 46 10.25 20.33 15.32
N GLN A 47 10.52 19.77 16.51
CA GLN A 47 11.87 19.60 17.03
C GLN A 47 12.68 18.59 16.18
N LEU A 48 12.06 17.49 15.74
CA LEU A 48 12.71 16.54 14.83
C LEU A 48 13.06 17.16 13.46
N ASN A 49 12.26 18.12 12.99
CA ASN A 49 12.52 18.86 11.76
C ASN A 49 13.38 20.10 11.95
N ALA A 50 13.85 20.37 13.16
CA ALA A 50 14.75 21.48 13.42
C ALA A 50 16.06 21.31 12.64
N VAL A 51 16.67 22.45 12.29
CA VAL A 51 17.81 22.50 11.36
C VAL A 51 19.03 21.75 11.94
N ASP A 52 19.28 21.91 13.22
CA ASP A 52 20.32 21.23 13.99
C ASP A 52 20.14 19.70 13.99
N VAL A 53 18.94 19.20 14.26
CA VAL A 53 18.62 17.76 14.22
C VAL A 53 18.76 17.21 12.80
N ASN A 54 18.30 17.98 11.80
CA ASN A 54 18.45 17.61 10.40
C ASN A 54 19.91 17.43 9.98
N TYR A 55 20.81 18.34 10.39
CA TYR A 55 22.21 18.27 10.04
C TYR A 55 22.99 17.22 10.85
N SER A 56 22.67 17.03 12.13
CA SER A 56 23.39 16.12 13.02
C SER A 56 22.96 14.66 12.88
N ILE A 57 21.66 14.41 12.72
CA ILE A 57 21.10 13.04 12.70
C ILE A 57 20.73 12.63 11.28
N PHE A 58 19.80 13.34 10.65
CA PHE A 58 19.19 12.85 9.41
C PHE A 58 20.12 12.91 8.21
N ARG A 59 20.91 13.98 8.04
CA ARG A 59 21.79 14.14 6.88
C ARG A 59 22.84 13.01 6.80
N PRO A 60 23.56 12.64 7.87
CA PRO A 60 24.45 11.48 7.86
C PRO A 60 23.74 10.16 7.54
N LEU A 61 22.57 9.90 8.15
CA LEU A 61 21.80 8.69 7.90
C LEU A 61 21.35 8.59 6.45
N VAL A 62 20.79 9.68 5.91
CA VAL A 62 20.35 9.74 4.50
C VAL A 62 21.51 9.47 3.56
N PHE A 63 22.70 10.05 3.82
CA PHE A 63 23.88 9.75 2.98
C PHE A 63 24.37 8.31 3.11
N LYS A 64 24.38 7.74 4.32
CA LYS A 64 24.75 6.33 4.57
C LYS A 64 23.84 5.39 3.78
N TYR A 65 22.52 5.55 3.93
CA TYR A 65 21.54 4.65 3.33
C TYR A 65 21.32 4.90 1.83
N ALA A 66 21.40 6.14 1.36
CA ALA A 66 21.32 6.42 -0.08
C ALA A 66 22.48 5.81 -0.88
N LYS A 67 23.65 5.60 -0.25
CA LYS A 67 24.80 4.95 -0.91
C LYS A 67 24.55 3.47 -1.22
N LEU A 68 23.67 2.80 -0.46
CA LEU A 68 23.37 1.38 -0.64
C LEU A 68 22.56 1.09 -1.92
N ARG A 69 21.84 2.09 -2.45
CA ARG A 69 20.96 1.98 -3.63
C ARG A 69 20.00 0.78 -3.57
N ASN A 70 19.51 0.47 -2.36
CA ASN A 70 18.54 -0.59 -2.12
C ASN A 70 17.11 -0.01 -2.21
N TYR A 71 16.25 -0.62 -3.03
CA TYR A 71 14.88 -0.17 -3.27
C TYR A 71 13.94 -0.44 -2.08
N ALA A 72 14.29 -1.42 -1.23
CA ALA A 72 13.56 -1.75 -0.01
C ALA A 72 13.80 -0.75 1.14
N ILE A 73 14.60 0.29 0.95
CA ILE A 73 14.99 1.21 2.03
C ILE A 73 13.80 1.92 2.68
N VAL A 74 12.86 2.40 1.87
CA VAL A 74 11.66 3.10 2.37
C VAL A 74 10.75 2.12 3.10
N TYR A 75 10.58 0.92 2.55
CA TYR A 75 9.89 -0.18 3.21
C TYR A 75 10.52 -0.50 4.57
N ALA A 76 11.83 -0.69 4.64
CA ALA A 76 12.55 -1.01 5.87
C ALA A 76 12.38 0.08 6.94
N CYS A 77 12.45 1.37 6.58
CA CYS A 77 12.15 2.45 7.52
C CYS A 77 10.72 2.35 8.10
N LEU A 78 9.73 2.03 7.26
CA LEU A 78 8.33 1.93 7.70
C LEU A 78 8.06 0.66 8.51
N VAL A 79 8.75 -0.45 8.25
CA VAL A 79 8.70 -1.64 9.11
C VAL A 79 9.26 -1.33 10.50
N VAL A 80 10.41 -0.65 10.58
CA VAL A 80 11.01 -0.24 11.85
C VAL A 80 10.08 0.73 12.61
N ARG A 81 9.38 1.62 11.89
CA ARG A 81 8.34 2.49 12.47
C ARG A 81 7.24 1.66 13.14
N THR A 82 6.69 0.67 12.44
CA THR A 82 5.64 -0.22 12.99
C THR A 82 6.13 -0.95 14.24
N HIS A 83 7.35 -1.47 14.22
CA HIS A 83 7.96 -2.11 15.41
C HIS A 83 8.02 -1.14 16.61
N PHE A 84 8.42 0.12 16.41
CA PHE A 84 8.47 1.09 17.52
C PHE A 84 7.09 1.48 18.03
N ILE A 85 6.06 1.53 17.17
CA ILE A 85 4.67 1.78 17.59
C ILE A 85 4.16 0.61 18.44
N ASP A 86 4.36 -0.61 17.99
CA ASP A 86 3.98 -1.81 18.74
C ASP A 86 4.73 -1.87 20.08
N SER A 87 6.04 -1.66 20.04
CA SER A 87 6.89 -1.59 21.24
C SER A 87 6.50 -0.48 22.22
N ALA A 88 5.90 0.62 21.74
CA ALA A 88 5.40 1.71 22.58
C ALA A 88 4.08 1.35 23.26
N SER A 89 3.26 0.51 22.61
CA SER A 89 2.02 0.00 23.19
C SER A 89 2.27 -0.99 24.34
N GLN A 90 3.34 -1.78 24.23
CA GLN A 90 3.72 -2.78 25.23
C GLN A 90 4.45 -2.17 26.44
N ASP A 91 5.23 -1.10 26.24
CA ASP A 91 6.03 -0.46 27.28
C ASP A 91 5.67 1.02 27.40
N LEU A 92 4.71 1.27 28.28
CA LEU A 92 4.13 2.59 28.50
C LEU A 92 5.10 3.59 29.13
N ALA A 93 6.12 3.13 29.86
CA ALA A 93 7.07 4.01 30.54
C ALA A 93 7.97 4.77 29.56
N PHE A 94 8.41 4.10 28.49
CA PHE A 94 9.23 4.69 27.42
C PHE A 94 8.44 4.95 26.13
N ALA A 95 7.10 4.89 26.18
CA ALA A 95 6.25 5.10 25.01
C ALA A 95 6.54 6.42 24.27
N PRO A 96 6.71 7.59 24.93
CA PRO A 96 7.00 8.84 24.22
C PRO A 96 8.31 8.78 23.42
N LEU A 97 9.35 8.17 23.98
CA LEU A 97 10.64 7.99 23.30
C LEU A 97 10.50 7.07 22.08
N LYS A 98 9.79 5.95 22.24
CA LYS A 98 9.53 4.99 21.16
C LYS A 98 8.69 5.60 20.04
N LEU A 99 7.71 6.43 20.37
CA LEU A 99 6.95 7.20 19.37
C LEU A 99 7.83 8.22 18.64
N THR A 100 8.74 8.92 19.33
CA THR A 100 9.72 9.79 18.65
C THR A 100 10.64 9.00 17.70
N ARG A 101 11.06 7.79 18.07
CA ARG A 101 11.82 6.88 17.19
C ARG A 101 10.98 6.44 15.98
N ALA A 102 9.69 6.18 16.16
CA ALA A 102 8.76 5.90 15.06
C ALA A 102 8.62 7.09 14.09
N ASP A 103 8.42 8.30 14.63
CA ASP A 103 8.37 9.55 13.85
C ASP A 103 9.69 9.81 13.10
N THR A 104 10.83 9.48 13.72
CA THR A 104 12.15 9.57 13.10
C THR A 104 12.25 8.64 11.87
N CYS A 105 11.71 7.42 11.98
CA CYS A 105 11.68 6.48 10.86
C CYS A 105 10.78 6.98 9.72
N GLU A 106 9.64 7.59 10.02
CA GLU A 106 8.77 8.23 9.03
C GLU A 106 9.47 9.39 8.30
N LEU A 107 10.16 10.25 9.05
CA LEU A 107 10.90 11.38 8.49
C LEU A 107 12.12 10.92 7.67
N LEU A 108 12.79 9.85 8.11
CA LEU A 108 13.91 9.24 7.37
C LEU A 108 13.41 8.65 6.05
N ALA A 109 12.28 7.92 6.06
CA ALA A 109 11.64 7.39 4.86
C ALA A 109 11.30 8.50 3.85
N LEU A 110 10.73 9.61 4.33
CA LEU A 110 10.40 10.79 3.50
C LEU A 110 11.65 11.37 2.81
N LYS A 111 12.75 11.53 3.56
CA LYS A 111 14.00 12.10 3.04
C LYS A 111 14.71 11.17 2.08
N LEU A 112 14.69 9.87 2.36
CA LEU A 112 15.26 8.86 1.48
C LEU A 112 14.47 8.77 0.18
N LEU A 113 13.13 8.71 0.24
CA LEU A 113 12.28 8.72 -0.95
C LEU A 113 12.63 9.89 -1.87
N ARG A 114 12.72 11.11 -1.32
CA ARG A 114 13.09 12.31 -2.09
C ARG A 114 14.51 12.25 -2.67
N ARG A 115 15.45 11.59 -2.00
CA ARG A 115 16.83 11.42 -2.49
C ARG A 115 16.93 10.39 -3.61
N PHE A 116 16.16 9.32 -3.54
CA PHE A 116 16.11 8.28 -4.57
C PHE A 116 15.43 8.81 -5.84
N THR A 117 14.35 9.58 -5.71
CA THR A 117 13.60 10.11 -6.85
C THR A 117 14.12 11.43 -7.39
N GLY A 118 14.82 12.23 -6.57
CA GLY A 118 15.34 13.53 -6.98
C GLY A 118 16.50 13.48 -7.99
N ASN A 119 17.05 12.29 -8.24
CA ASN A 119 18.09 12.05 -9.24
C ASN A 119 17.56 11.29 -10.49
N SER A 120 16.33 10.76 -10.45
CA SER A 120 15.77 9.95 -11.52
C SER A 120 14.76 10.77 -12.33
N ASP A 121 15.09 11.12 -13.57
CA ASP A 121 14.12 11.64 -14.55
C ASP A 121 13.03 10.59 -14.91
N ASN A 122 13.18 9.35 -14.41
CA ASN A 122 12.27 8.25 -14.63
C ASN A 122 11.29 8.09 -13.46
N PRO A 123 9.97 8.22 -13.68
CA PRO A 123 8.97 8.02 -12.63
C PRO A 123 8.93 6.57 -12.10
N VAL A 124 9.56 5.64 -12.81
CA VAL A 124 9.63 4.20 -12.50
C VAL A 124 10.27 3.93 -11.13
N ASP A 125 11.34 4.66 -10.80
CA ASP A 125 12.05 4.46 -9.53
C ASP A 125 11.12 4.77 -8.34
N LEU A 126 10.30 5.83 -8.45
CA LEU A 126 9.29 6.16 -7.43
C LEU A 126 8.30 5.01 -7.23
N PHE A 127 7.75 4.46 -8.31
CA PHE A 127 6.78 3.37 -8.20
C PHE A 127 7.44 2.08 -7.69
N SER A 128 8.65 1.76 -8.14
CA SER A 128 9.36 0.56 -7.68
C SER A 128 9.63 0.59 -6.18
N VAL A 129 10.06 1.73 -5.63
CA VAL A 129 10.28 1.89 -4.19
C VAL A 129 8.98 1.78 -3.38
N LEU A 130 7.87 2.31 -3.91
CA LEU A 130 6.61 2.41 -3.17
C LEU A 130 5.72 1.16 -3.25
N THR A 131 5.70 0.49 -4.41
CA THR A 131 4.69 -0.54 -4.71
C THR A 131 5.26 -1.95 -4.76
N VAL A 132 6.57 -2.13 -4.90
CA VAL A 132 7.17 -3.47 -4.80
C VAL A 132 6.94 -4.04 -3.40
N GLY A 133 6.42 -5.26 -3.35
CA GLY A 133 6.23 -6.02 -2.12
C GLY A 133 7.53 -6.68 -1.68
N TRP A 134 7.90 -6.46 -0.42
CA TRP A 134 9.13 -6.99 0.18
C TRP A 134 8.80 -8.00 1.28
N ASP A 135 9.65 -9.02 1.41
CA ASP A 135 9.61 -9.96 2.54
C ASP A 135 10.57 -9.43 3.63
N PRO A 136 10.10 -9.22 4.89
CA PRO A 136 10.95 -8.79 6.00
C PRO A 136 12.17 -9.69 6.24
N LEU A 137 12.05 -10.98 5.91
CA LEU A 137 13.06 -12.02 6.15
C LEU A 137 14.07 -12.16 5.00
N GLN A 138 13.91 -11.39 3.92
CA GLN A 138 14.78 -11.47 2.75
C GLN A 138 16.23 -11.10 3.11
N GLY A 139 17.16 -12.03 2.91
CA GLY A 139 18.57 -11.88 3.27
C GLY A 139 18.89 -12.21 4.74
N CYS A 140 17.99 -12.91 5.44
CA CYS A 140 18.24 -13.44 6.79
C CYS A 140 19.29 -14.57 6.75
N PRO A 141 20.30 -14.58 7.64
CA PRO A 141 21.23 -15.71 7.79
C PRO A 141 20.50 -16.98 8.23
N ASP A 142 20.94 -18.15 7.74
CA ASP A 142 20.30 -19.45 8.02
C ASP A 142 20.18 -19.75 9.52
N SER A 143 21.15 -19.31 10.33
CA SER A 143 21.13 -19.49 11.79
C SER A 143 20.01 -18.69 12.47
N CYS A 144 19.68 -17.51 11.97
CA CYS A 144 18.58 -16.72 12.52
C CYS A 144 17.23 -17.26 12.03
N MET A 145 17.21 -17.86 10.84
CA MET A 145 16.00 -18.43 10.28
C MET A 145 15.50 -19.65 11.07
N SER A 146 16.39 -20.47 11.62
CA SER A 146 16.01 -21.55 12.53
C SER A 146 15.36 -21.04 13.81
N ASP A 147 15.94 -20.00 14.42
CA ASP A 147 15.45 -19.43 15.68
C ASP A 147 14.05 -18.80 15.48
N ILE A 148 13.86 -18.09 14.37
CA ILE A 148 12.57 -17.47 14.03
C ILE A 148 11.50 -18.54 13.81
N ARG A 149 11.83 -19.66 13.15
CA ARG A 149 10.89 -20.79 12.94
C ARG A 149 10.53 -21.48 14.25
N GLU A 150 11.45 -21.56 15.21
CA GLU A 150 11.18 -22.11 16.53
C GLU A 150 10.21 -21.23 17.33
N ILE A 151 10.36 -19.91 17.25
CA ILE A 151 9.54 -18.95 18.02
C ILE A 151 8.16 -18.72 17.40
N ALA A 152 8.09 -18.53 16.09
CA ALA A 152 6.87 -18.13 15.39
C ALA A 152 6.12 -19.29 14.70
N GLY A 153 6.65 -20.53 14.79
CA GLY A 153 6.04 -21.74 14.24
C GLY A 153 6.36 -22.00 12.77
N GLU A 154 6.03 -23.19 12.27
CA GLU A 154 6.25 -23.58 10.86
C GLU A 154 5.34 -22.83 9.87
N ASP A 155 4.25 -22.22 10.37
CA ASP A 155 3.27 -21.45 9.59
C ASP A 155 3.73 -20.02 9.25
N ILE A 156 5.02 -19.70 9.41
CA ILE A 156 5.58 -18.44 8.87
C ILE A 156 5.55 -18.58 7.35
N HIS A 157 4.43 -18.16 6.78
CA HIS A 157 4.22 -18.10 5.34
C HIS A 157 5.31 -17.22 4.72
N HIS A 158 6.36 -17.85 4.20
CA HIS A 158 7.30 -17.27 3.24
C HIS A 158 6.46 -16.84 2.03
N GLY A 159 5.92 -15.63 2.03
CA GLY A 159 5.00 -15.22 0.98
C GLY A 159 4.26 -13.90 1.19
N ASP A 160 4.07 -13.44 2.43
CA ASP A 160 3.37 -12.17 2.68
C ASP A 160 4.28 -10.97 2.43
N ARG A 161 4.50 -10.73 1.14
CA ARG A 161 5.16 -9.54 0.63
C ARG A 161 4.24 -8.34 0.83
N ILE A 162 4.73 -7.33 1.53
CA ILE A 162 3.99 -6.09 1.78
C ILE A 162 4.75 -4.95 1.12
N SER A 163 4.02 -4.07 0.44
CA SER A 163 4.64 -2.90 -0.21
C SER A 163 4.94 -1.78 0.80
N ALA A 164 5.85 -0.86 0.44
CA ALA A 164 6.12 0.32 1.26
C ALA A 164 4.86 1.20 1.45
N LEU A 165 3.99 1.27 0.44
CA LEU A 165 2.73 2.00 0.51
C LEU A 165 1.73 1.34 1.48
N GLU A 166 1.60 0.02 1.44
CA GLU A 166 0.71 -0.73 2.34
C GLU A 166 1.14 -0.62 3.80
N ILE A 167 2.44 -0.79 4.09
CA ILE A 167 2.96 -0.66 5.46
C ILE A 167 2.87 0.80 5.96
N ALA A 168 2.99 1.79 5.06
CA ALA A 168 2.76 3.19 5.43
C ALA A 168 1.31 3.42 5.87
N ILE A 169 0.34 2.84 5.16
CA ILE A 169 -1.09 2.96 5.45
C ILE A 169 -1.42 2.22 6.76
N SER A 170 -1.01 0.96 6.89
CA SER A 170 -1.31 0.15 8.08
C SER A 170 -0.68 0.72 9.35
N SER A 171 0.52 1.28 9.25
CA SER A 171 1.18 1.93 10.39
C SER A 171 0.63 3.34 10.67
N GLY A 172 -0.14 3.93 9.76
CA GLY A 172 -0.68 5.29 9.93
C GLY A 172 0.35 6.39 9.73
N ALA A 173 1.29 6.23 8.80
CA ALA A 173 2.32 7.21 8.44
C ALA A 173 1.74 8.39 7.63
N LYS A 174 0.90 9.20 8.28
CA LYS A 174 0.10 10.25 7.63
C LYS A 174 0.94 11.28 6.90
N ARG A 175 2.11 11.67 7.45
CA ARG A 175 2.95 12.73 6.85
C ARG A 175 3.73 12.19 5.66
N PHE A 176 4.14 10.93 5.71
CA PHE A 176 4.72 10.24 4.56
C PHE A 176 3.71 10.12 3.41
N ILE A 177 2.48 9.66 3.70
CA ILE A 177 1.42 9.49 2.69
C ILE A 177 1.02 10.84 2.10
N ALA A 178 0.92 11.90 2.91
CA ALA A 178 0.58 13.25 2.46
C ALA A 178 1.69 13.91 1.62
N SER A 179 2.86 13.28 1.45
CA SER A 179 3.96 13.86 0.70
C SER A 179 3.63 13.95 -0.81
N PRO A 180 4.08 15.00 -1.52
CA PRO A 180 3.76 15.17 -2.95
C PRO A 180 4.19 14.01 -3.84
N LEU A 181 5.31 13.35 -3.51
CA LEU A 181 5.82 12.20 -4.26
C LEU A 181 4.89 11.00 -4.13
N VAL A 182 4.47 10.67 -2.90
CA VAL A 182 3.54 9.58 -2.64
C VAL A 182 2.17 9.89 -3.23
N GLN A 183 1.70 11.14 -3.12
CA GLN A 183 0.43 11.59 -3.72
C GLN A 183 0.45 11.52 -5.25
N THR A 184 1.58 11.81 -5.89
CA THR A 184 1.73 11.65 -7.35
C THR A 184 1.59 10.18 -7.75
N CYS A 185 2.27 9.29 -7.03
CA CYS A 185 2.14 7.84 -7.22
C CYS A 185 0.67 7.37 -7.05
N ILE A 186 -0.01 7.79 -5.98
CA ILE A 186 -1.42 7.46 -5.73
C ILE A 186 -2.33 8.00 -6.85
N THR A 187 -2.10 9.23 -7.29
CA THR A 187 -2.88 9.87 -8.36
C THR A 187 -2.72 9.14 -9.70
N ASP A 188 -1.50 8.70 -10.02
CA ASP A 188 -1.23 7.96 -11.24
C ASP A 188 -1.81 6.53 -11.20
N ILE A 189 -1.81 5.88 -10.02
CA ILE A 189 -2.52 4.62 -9.79
C ILE A 189 -4.03 4.82 -9.97
N HIS A 190 -4.61 5.85 -9.36
CA HIS A 190 -6.04 6.17 -9.45
C HIS A 190 -6.48 6.44 -10.90
N ASN A 191 -5.66 7.16 -11.67
CA ASN A 191 -5.93 7.42 -13.09
C ASN A 191 -5.65 6.22 -14.01
N GLY A 192 -5.06 5.14 -13.49
CA GLY A 192 -4.73 3.92 -14.25
C GLY A 192 -3.56 4.10 -15.22
N ARG A 193 -2.68 5.08 -14.99
CA ARG A 193 -1.43 5.23 -15.73
C ARG A 193 -0.41 4.17 -15.33
N VAL A 194 -0.47 3.77 -14.07
CA VAL A 194 0.33 2.68 -13.51
C VAL A 194 -0.61 1.60 -13.04
N VAL A 195 -0.36 0.38 -13.51
CA VAL A 195 -1.09 -0.81 -13.06
C VAL A 195 -0.16 -1.60 -12.17
N PHE A 196 -0.55 -1.71 -10.91
CA PHE A 196 0.11 -2.54 -9.91
C PHE A 196 -0.79 -3.74 -9.61
N SER A 197 -0.21 -4.94 -9.65
CA SER A 197 -0.86 -6.15 -9.16
C SER A 197 -0.63 -6.24 -7.66
N ALA A 198 -1.53 -5.66 -6.87
CA ALA A 198 -1.51 -5.86 -5.43
C ALA A 198 -1.76 -7.34 -5.12
N PRO A 199 -1.01 -7.96 -4.19
CA PRO A 199 -1.41 -9.26 -3.65
C PRO A 199 -2.83 -9.12 -3.11
N ALA A 200 -3.74 -9.96 -3.59
CA ALA A 200 -5.10 -9.96 -3.09
C ALA A 200 -5.06 -10.25 -1.58
N THR A 201 -5.71 -9.39 -0.81
CA THR A 201 -5.89 -9.53 0.63
C THR A 201 -6.40 -10.93 0.97
N ARG A 202 -5.98 -11.47 2.12
CA ARG A 202 -6.17 -12.83 2.67
C ARG A 202 -7.61 -13.42 2.64
N GLY A 203 -8.61 -12.73 2.10
CA GLY A 203 -10.01 -13.15 2.01
C GLY A 203 -10.70 -12.99 0.65
N SER A 204 -10.00 -12.60 -0.43
CA SER A 204 -10.65 -12.50 -1.75
C SER A 204 -11.03 -13.89 -2.26
N ILE A 205 -12.34 -14.10 -2.47
CA ILE A 205 -12.93 -15.35 -2.97
C ILE A 205 -12.38 -15.71 -4.36
N LEU A 206 -11.89 -14.72 -5.11
CA LEU A 206 -11.29 -14.84 -6.44
C LEU A 206 -9.90 -14.21 -6.47
N ALA A 207 -9.02 -14.60 -5.55
CA ALA A 207 -7.65 -14.11 -5.51
C ALA A 207 -6.84 -14.58 -6.73
N ASP A 208 -6.62 -13.68 -7.70
CA ASP A 208 -5.68 -13.86 -8.81
C ASP A 208 -4.23 -13.59 -8.35
N ASN A 209 -3.78 -14.35 -7.35
CA ASN A 209 -2.42 -14.29 -6.79
C ASN A 209 -1.41 -15.11 -7.59
N TYR A 210 -1.85 -15.76 -8.68
CA TYR A 210 -1.03 -16.71 -9.43
C TYR A 210 0.14 -16.06 -10.19
N LYS A 211 0.06 -14.75 -10.46
CA LYS A 211 1.13 -14.02 -11.16
C LYS A 211 1.24 -12.60 -10.62
N GLN A 212 2.08 -12.40 -9.60
CA GLN A 212 2.51 -11.06 -9.22
C GLN A 212 3.28 -10.45 -10.39
N ARG A 213 2.77 -9.33 -10.91
CA ARG A 213 3.43 -8.60 -11.98
C ARG A 213 4.03 -7.34 -11.40
N HIS A 214 5.30 -7.12 -11.71
CA HIS A 214 5.96 -5.88 -11.38
C HIS A 214 5.20 -4.69 -11.99
N VAL A 215 5.36 -3.51 -11.37
CA VAL A 215 4.85 -2.23 -11.84
C VAL A 215 5.02 -2.08 -13.35
N GLN A 216 3.92 -1.91 -14.05
CA GLN A 216 3.88 -1.65 -15.49
C GLN A 216 3.19 -0.31 -15.71
N VAL A 217 3.80 0.54 -16.54
CA VAL A 217 3.14 1.76 -17.01
C VAL A 217 2.32 1.40 -18.24
N TYR A 218 1.10 1.91 -18.26
CA TYR A 218 0.18 1.74 -19.37
C TYR A 218 0.63 2.59 -20.55
N ASP A 219 0.86 1.97 -21.71
CA ASP A 219 1.12 2.72 -22.94
C ASP A 219 -0.21 3.18 -23.56
N VAL A 220 -0.40 4.49 -23.65
CA VAL A 220 -1.61 5.11 -24.19
C VAL A 220 -1.66 4.99 -25.72
N HIS A 221 -0.54 4.76 -26.40
CA HIS A 221 -0.45 4.89 -27.86
C HIS A 221 -0.87 3.61 -28.61
N ASN A 222 -0.72 2.45 -27.99
CA ASN A 222 -0.96 1.14 -28.63
C ASN A 222 -2.33 0.52 -28.29
N THR A 223 -3.27 1.30 -27.77
CA THR A 223 -4.48 0.76 -27.15
C THR A 223 -5.61 0.53 -28.16
N PRO A 224 -6.31 -0.61 -28.12
CA PRO A 224 -7.52 -0.81 -28.92
C PRO A 224 -8.61 0.18 -28.50
N TRP A 225 -9.56 0.45 -29.41
CA TRP A 225 -10.70 1.36 -29.17
C TRP A 225 -11.44 1.06 -27.86
N LEU A 226 -11.60 -0.23 -27.51
CA LEU A 226 -12.37 -0.67 -26.36
C LEU A 226 -11.50 -1.52 -25.42
N ASP A 227 -10.69 -0.83 -24.62
CA ASP A 227 -9.91 -1.48 -23.58
C ASP A 227 -10.74 -1.73 -22.32
N HIS A 228 -11.34 -2.92 -22.24
CA HIS A 228 -12.11 -3.38 -21.09
C HIS A 228 -11.25 -3.50 -19.82
N TYR A 229 -9.92 -3.60 -19.94
CA TYR A 229 -9.04 -3.66 -18.77
C TYR A 229 -9.04 -2.34 -17.98
N ARG A 230 -9.42 -1.22 -18.61
CA ARG A 230 -9.57 0.07 -17.92
C ARG A 230 -10.74 0.10 -16.94
N LEU A 231 -11.72 -0.80 -17.06
CA LEU A 231 -12.82 -0.90 -16.10
C LEU A 231 -12.34 -1.32 -14.69
N ARG A 232 -11.16 -1.94 -14.59
CA ARG A 232 -10.53 -2.29 -13.30
C ARG A 232 -9.89 -1.08 -12.60
N VAL A 233 -9.66 0.02 -13.31
CA VAL A 233 -8.99 1.20 -12.75
C VAL A 233 -9.90 1.87 -11.70
N PRO A 234 -9.37 2.27 -10.53
CA PRO A 234 -10.17 2.82 -9.44
C PRO A 234 -11.10 3.97 -9.85
N ARG A 235 -10.60 4.89 -10.71
CA ARG A 235 -11.40 6.01 -11.21
C ARG A 235 -12.66 5.59 -11.95
N TYR A 236 -12.57 4.59 -12.84
CA TYR A 236 -13.72 4.13 -13.61
C TYR A 236 -14.63 3.25 -12.77
N ARG A 237 -14.06 2.42 -11.90
CA ARG A 237 -14.80 1.65 -10.89
C ARG A 237 -15.69 2.57 -10.04
N GLY A 238 -15.14 3.65 -9.47
CA GLY A 238 -15.93 4.60 -8.68
C GLY A 238 -17.01 5.35 -9.48
N ILE A 239 -16.78 5.62 -10.77
CA ILE A 239 -17.83 6.17 -11.65
C ILE A 239 -18.96 5.16 -11.87
N MET A 240 -18.63 3.88 -12.08
CA MET A 240 -19.63 2.83 -12.24
C MET A 240 -20.44 2.63 -10.95
N GLU A 241 -19.78 2.54 -9.80
CA GLU A 241 -20.44 2.45 -8.48
C GLU A 241 -21.41 3.63 -8.26
N PHE A 242 -21.00 4.86 -8.62
CA PHE A 242 -21.87 6.04 -8.54
C PHE A 242 -23.07 5.97 -9.50
N VAL A 243 -22.87 5.50 -10.73
CA VAL A 243 -23.94 5.32 -11.72
C VAL A 243 -24.91 4.23 -11.26
N ASP A 244 -24.40 3.12 -10.75
CA ASP A 244 -25.19 1.98 -10.26
C ASP A 244 -26.04 2.40 -9.06
N PHE A 245 -25.47 3.17 -8.11
CA PHE A 245 -26.22 3.79 -7.03
C PHE A 245 -27.30 4.76 -7.56
N GLY A 246 -26.97 5.56 -8.57
CA GLY A 246 -27.93 6.46 -9.22
C GLY A 246 -29.10 5.72 -9.86
N ILE A 247 -28.85 4.59 -10.51
CA ILE A 247 -29.88 3.71 -11.09
C ILE A 247 -30.75 3.10 -9.99
N LEU A 248 -30.13 2.60 -8.92
CA LEU A 248 -30.85 2.04 -7.76
C LEU A 248 -31.77 3.10 -7.13
N LEU A 249 -31.28 4.32 -6.93
CA LEU A 249 -32.05 5.44 -6.40
C LEU A 249 -33.20 5.83 -7.34
N PHE A 250 -32.95 5.88 -8.64
CA PHE A 250 -33.98 6.16 -9.64
C PHE A 250 -35.08 5.09 -9.62
N LEU A 251 -34.71 3.81 -9.60
CA LEU A 251 -35.66 2.69 -9.50
C LEU A 251 -36.45 2.74 -8.18
N PHE A 252 -35.81 3.13 -7.08
CA PHE A 252 -36.48 3.31 -5.79
C PHE A 252 -37.55 4.40 -5.85
N VAL A 253 -37.24 5.57 -6.42
CA VAL A 253 -38.23 6.66 -6.59
C VAL A 253 -39.34 6.25 -7.56
N LEU A 254 -39.00 5.58 -8.66
CA LEU A 254 -39.98 5.07 -9.63
C LEU A 254 -40.93 4.05 -8.99
N CYS A 255 -40.40 3.18 -8.14
CA CYS A 255 -41.17 2.23 -7.34
C CYS A 255 -42.14 2.95 -6.38
N LEU A 256 -41.68 3.97 -5.65
CA LEU A 256 -42.53 4.77 -4.78
C LEU A 256 -43.62 5.53 -5.54
N HIS A 257 -43.32 6.02 -6.74
CA HIS A 257 -44.30 6.73 -7.58
C HIS A 257 -45.41 5.80 -8.08
N ASN A 258 -45.04 4.61 -8.55
CA ASN A 258 -45.98 3.62 -9.11
C ASN A 258 -46.52 2.65 -8.06
N LYS A 259 -46.50 3.02 -6.77
CA LYS A 259 -46.87 2.12 -5.69
C LYS A 259 -48.36 1.74 -5.75
N SER A 260 -48.64 0.44 -5.82
CA SER A 260 -49.99 -0.14 -5.68
C SER A 260 -50.02 -1.15 -4.54
N PHE A 261 -51.09 -1.15 -3.73
CA PHE A 261 -51.21 -2.06 -2.59
C PHE A 261 -51.78 -3.44 -2.94
N ASP A 262 -52.41 -3.59 -4.12
CA ASP A 262 -53.11 -4.82 -4.51
C ASP A 262 -52.26 -5.80 -5.32
N SER A 263 -51.17 -5.35 -5.95
CA SER A 263 -50.31 -6.20 -6.79
C SER A 263 -48.88 -5.68 -6.86
N ILE A 264 -47.94 -6.60 -6.98
CA ILE A 264 -46.52 -6.27 -7.22
C ILE A 264 -46.36 -5.75 -8.65
N ASN A 265 -45.78 -4.56 -8.78
CA ASN A 265 -45.53 -3.94 -10.08
C ASN A 265 -44.19 -4.39 -10.68
N TRP A 266 -44.09 -4.34 -12.01
CA TRP A 266 -42.85 -4.68 -12.71
C TRP A 266 -41.65 -3.82 -12.27
N SER A 267 -41.90 -2.54 -11.96
CA SER A 267 -40.88 -1.65 -11.38
C SER A 267 -40.37 -2.13 -10.02
N GLU A 268 -41.22 -2.75 -9.20
CA GLU A 268 -40.82 -3.33 -7.91
C GLU A 268 -39.93 -4.56 -8.11
N ILE A 269 -40.26 -5.42 -9.08
CA ILE A 269 -39.46 -6.61 -9.40
C ILE A 269 -38.06 -6.19 -9.87
N ILE A 270 -37.96 -5.22 -10.79
CA ILE A 270 -36.66 -4.71 -11.25
C ILE A 270 -35.88 -4.12 -10.07
N PHE A 271 -36.54 -3.31 -9.23
CA PHE A 271 -35.90 -2.74 -8.04
C PHE A 271 -35.37 -3.82 -7.09
N ILE A 272 -36.14 -4.87 -6.80
CA ILE A 272 -35.71 -5.97 -5.93
C ILE A 272 -34.47 -6.68 -6.49
N VAL A 273 -34.41 -6.93 -7.80
CA VAL A 273 -33.25 -7.57 -8.44
C VAL A 273 -32.00 -6.68 -8.31
N PHE A 274 -32.12 -5.38 -8.57
CA PHE A 274 -31.01 -4.44 -8.42
C PHE A 274 -30.58 -4.29 -6.95
N ALA A 275 -31.53 -4.18 -6.03
CA ALA A 275 -31.24 -4.08 -4.60
C ALA A 275 -30.54 -5.35 -4.07
N PHE A 276 -30.94 -6.53 -4.55
CA PHE A 276 -30.26 -7.77 -4.21
C PHE A 276 -28.83 -7.81 -4.74
N GLY A 277 -28.59 -7.33 -5.96
CA GLY A 277 -27.25 -7.17 -6.51
C GLY A 277 -26.37 -6.25 -5.66
N PHE A 278 -26.90 -5.09 -5.27
CA PHE A 278 -26.20 -4.15 -4.39
C PHE A 278 -25.87 -4.76 -3.02
N LEU A 279 -26.80 -5.53 -2.44
CA LEU A 279 -26.57 -6.24 -1.18
C LEU A 279 -25.49 -7.32 -1.29
N LEU A 280 -25.41 -8.02 -2.42
CA LEU A 280 -24.35 -9.00 -2.66
C LEU A 280 -22.98 -8.32 -2.81
N ASP A 281 -22.90 -7.19 -3.50
CA ASP A 281 -21.67 -6.43 -3.66
C ASP A 281 -21.13 -5.95 -2.29
N GLU A 282 -22.00 -5.37 -1.46
CA GLU A 282 -21.65 -4.95 -0.09
C GLU A 282 -21.20 -6.12 0.78
N LEU A 283 -21.87 -7.28 0.66
CA LEU A 283 -21.47 -8.49 1.37
C LEU A 283 -20.07 -8.97 0.93
N THR A 284 -19.76 -8.90 -0.36
CA THR A 284 -18.42 -9.25 -0.84
C THR A 284 -17.36 -8.28 -0.32
N ALA A 285 -17.64 -6.97 -0.31
CA ALA A 285 -16.73 -5.97 0.24
C ALA A 285 -16.46 -6.20 1.74
N ALA A 286 -17.50 -6.51 2.52
CA ALA A 286 -17.37 -6.83 3.95
C ALA A 286 -16.51 -8.08 4.20
N LEU A 287 -16.60 -9.10 3.33
CA LEU A 287 -15.79 -10.31 3.42
C LEU A 287 -14.33 -10.08 2.99
N GLU A 288 -14.09 -9.27 1.96
CA GLU A 288 -12.74 -9.02 1.43
C GLU A 288 -11.87 -8.16 2.37
N HIS A 289 -12.45 -7.14 2.99
CA HIS A 289 -11.73 -6.25 3.92
C HIS A 289 -11.63 -6.80 5.34
N GLY A 290 -12.45 -7.79 5.69
CA GLY A 290 -12.58 -8.31 7.04
C GLY A 290 -13.53 -7.48 7.90
N TRP A 291 -14.33 -8.18 8.72
CA TRP A 291 -15.39 -7.59 9.53
C TRP A 291 -14.92 -6.48 10.48
N ASP A 292 -13.73 -6.61 11.06
CA ASP A 292 -13.18 -5.62 12.01
C ASP A 292 -12.88 -4.27 11.35
N ILE A 293 -12.42 -4.29 10.10
CA ILE A 293 -12.14 -3.07 9.34
C ILE A 293 -13.45 -2.45 8.83
N TYR A 294 -14.39 -3.29 8.37
CA TYR A 294 -15.69 -2.86 7.87
C TYR A 294 -16.49 -2.06 8.91
N ILE A 295 -16.58 -2.57 10.16
CA ILE A 295 -17.36 -1.94 11.24
C ILE A 295 -16.73 -0.62 11.73
N GLN A 296 -15.42 -0.43 11.57
CA GLN A 296 -14.75 0.81 11.97
C GLN A 296 -15.14 1.99 11.08
N ASN A 297 -15.58 1.74 9.85
CA ASN A 297 -16.07 2.81 8.98
C ASN A 297 -17.52 3.13 9.34
N MET A 298 -17.76 4.35 9.82
CA MET A 298 -19.11 4.81 10.22
C MET A 298 -20.11 4.90 9.04
N TRP A 299 -19.61 4.81 7.82
CA TRP A 299 -20.39 4.93 6.58
C TRP A 299 -20.65 3.60 5.87
N ASN A 300 -20.17 2.49 6.45
CA ASN A 300 -20.44 1.11 6.04
C ASN A 300 -21.60 0.53 6.86
#